data_AF-A0A285Z1Z6-F1
#
_entry.id   AF-A0A285Z1Z6-F1
#
_cell.length_a   1.000
_cell.length_b   1.000
_cell.length_c   1.000
_cell.angle_alpha   90.00
_cell.angle_beta   90.00
_cell.angle_gamma   90.00
#
_symmetry.space_group_name_H-M   'P 1'
#
loop_
_entity.id
_entity.type
_entity.pdbx_description
1 polymer ?
#
loop_
_entity_poly.entity_id
_entity_poly.type
_entity_poly.pdbx_seq_one_letter_code
_entity_poly.pdbx_strand_id
1 'polypeptide(L)'
;MNPPTAPWDGESDETGHRAGKRPMLAGVEVREEDLEPQKGLDVTSVVVHVSSGVILVLALVQFAAWWIDRPPGGAGMGLLVGDTIRLIVLSALLWAAGDVIKLMVKTHYDVRAARILLARQTYMMRNIGVATGELPAITQPPGARRADDDARDGAAS
;
A
#
# COMPACT_ATOMS: atom_id res chain seq x y z
N MET A 1 -23.04 50.63 -25.76
CA MET A 1 -21.75 50.08 -25.35
C MET A 1 -21.97 49.37 -24.02
N ASN A 2 -22.12 48.05 -24.04
CA ASN A 2 -22.43 47.21 -22.89
C ASN A 2 -21.18 46.34 -22.65
N PRO A 3 -20.67 46.17 -21.42
CA PRO A 3 -19.52 45.30 -21.21
C PRO A 3 -19.89 43.83 -21.46
N PRO A 4 -18.99 43.01 -22.04
CA PRO A 4 -19.23 41.59 -22.21
C PRO A 4 -19.23 40.87 -20.85
N THR A 5 -20.35 40.25 -20.49
CA THR A 5 -20.44 39.28 -19.40
C THR A 5 -19.76 37.99 -19.84
N ALA A 6 -18.60 37.67 -19.25
CA ALA A 6 -17.96 36.39 -19.45
C ALA A 6 -18.78 35.27 -18.75
N PRO A 7 -19.07 34.14 -19.42
CA PRO A 7 -19.81 33.03 -18.82
C PRO A 7 -18.82 32.09 -18.14
N TRP A 8 -18.50 32.34 -16.87
CA TRP A 8 -17.66 31.44 -16.07
C TRP A 8 -18.14 31.32 -14.63
N ASP A 9 -19.45 31.16 -14.47
CA ASP A 9 -20.08 30.47 -13.36
C ASP A 9 -19.85 28.95 -13.52
N GLY A 10 -18.58 28.57 -13.46
CA GLY A 10 -18.18 27.21 -13.11
C GLY A 10 -18.19 27.13 -11.59
N GLU A 11 -19.32 26.71 -11.04
CA GLU A 11 -19.49 26.28 -9.64
C GLU A 11 -18.27 25.42 -9.25
N SER A 12 -17.38 25.99 -8.45
CA SER A 12 -16.29 25.23 -7.86
C SER A 12 -16.88 24.47 -6.68
N ASP A 13 -17.38 23.26 -6.93
CA ASP A 13 -17.61 22.31 -5.84
C ASP A 13 -16.30 22.19 -5.05
N GLU A 14 -16.38 22.46 -3.74
CA GLU A 14 -15.26 22.54 -2.79
C GLU A 14 -14.47 21.21 -2.64
N THR A 15 -14.77 20.21 -3.47
CA THR A 15 -14.09 18.91 -3.54
C THR A 15 -13.15 18.75 -4.74
N GLY A 16 -12.97 19.77 -5.59
CA GLY A 16 -11.87 19.82 -6.55
C GLY A 16 -11.78 18.66 -7.56
N HIS A 17 -12.88 17.95 -7.81
CA HIS A 17 -12.93 16.86 -8.78
C HIS A 17 -13.40 17.39 -10.14
N ARG A 18 -12.45 17.85 -10.97
CA ARG A 18 -12.70 18.05 -12.40
C ARG A 18 -12.64 16.68 -13.10
N ALA A 19 -13.79 16.21 -13.58
CA ALA A 19 -13.89 15.05 -14.45
C ALA A 19 -12.87 15.14 -15.60
N GLY A 20 -11.95 14.17 -15.67
CA GLY A 20 -10.97 14.03 -16.76
C GLY A 20 -9.55 14.56 -16.47
N LYS A 21 -9.26 15.13 -15.30
CA LYS A 21 -7.89 15.46 -14.90
C LYS A 21 -7.36 14.43 -13.91
N ARG A 22 -6.35 13.67 -14.32
CA ARG A 22 -5.55 12.81 -13.43
C ARG A 22 -5.16 13.63 -12.18
N PRO A 23 -5.25 13.06 -10.97
CA PRO A 23 -5.05 13.78 -9.73
C PRO A 23 -3.62 14.31 -9.68
N MET A 24 -3.50 15.63 -9.81
CA MET A 24 -2.24 16.34 -9.70
C MET A 24 -1.95 16.56 -8.22
N LEU A 25 -1.17 15.68 -7.60
CA LEU A 25 -0.60 16.00 -6.29
C LEU A 25 0.61 16.91 -6.52
N ALA A 26 0.55 18.14 -6.03
CA ALA A 26 1.69 19.06 -6.02
C ALA A 26 2.28 19.46 -7.39
N GLY A 27 1.48 19.50 -8.46
CA GLY A 27 1.95 19.87 -9.80
C GLY A 27 2.62 18.73 -10.57
N VAL A 28 2.64 17.51 -10.01
CA VAL A 28 3.06 16.28 -10.69
C VAL A 28 1.82 15.44 -10.97
N GLU A 29 1.71 14.91 -12.18
CA GLU A 29 0.65 13.99 -12.57
C GLU A 29 0.89 12.65 -11.86
N VAL A 30 0.09 12.33 -10.84
CA VAL A 30 0.18 11.06 -10.10
C VAL A 30 -0.95 10.16 -10.61
N ARG A 31 -0.61 8.90 -10.92
CA ARG A 31 -1.57 7.90 -11.39
C ARG A 31 -2.59 7.59 -10.29
N GLU A 32 -3.87 7.48 -10.62
CA GLU A 32 -4.95 7.13 -9.67
C GLU A 32 -4.71 5.74 -9.04
N GLU A 33 -4.08 4.81 -9.77
CA GLU A 33 -3.65 3.52 -9.22
C GLU A 33 -2.58 3.61 -8.11
N ASP A 34 -1.93 4.77 -7.91
CA ASP A 34 -1.04 5.02 -6.76
C ASP A 34 -1.80 5.51 -5.51
N LEU A 35 -3.07 5.91 -5.65
CA LEU A 35 -3.91 6.49 -4.58
C LEU A 35 -4.85 5.49 -3.91
N GLU A 36 -5.06 4.30 -4.47
CA GLU A 36 -5.98 3.33 -3.86
C GLU A 36 -5.30 2.43 -2.82
N PRO A 37 -5.89 2.29 -1.62
CA PRO A 37 -5.49 1.26 -0.68
C PRO A 37 -5.84 -0.10 -1.27
N GLN A 38 -4.85 -0.87 -1.71
CA GLN A 38 -5.02 -2.28 -2.08
C GLN A 38 -5.45 -3.09 -0.85
N LYS A 39 -6.76 -3.09 -0.55
CA LYS A 39 -7.41 -3.93 0.48
C LYS A 39 -7.06 -5.41 0.32
N GLY A 40 -6.69 -5.84 -0.90
CA GLY A 40 -6.30 -7.22 -1.21
C GLY A 40 -5.03 -7.70 -0.48
N LEU A 41 -4.08 -6.82 -0.16
CA LEU A 41 -2.83 -7.22 0.52
C LEU A 41 -3.01 -7.45 2.02
N ASP A 42 -3.95 -6.76 2.66
CA ASP A 42 -4.24 -6.94 4.09
C ASP A 42 -4.78 -8.34 4.40
N VAL A 43 -5.51 -8.93 3.44
CA VAL A 43 -6.12 -10.27 3.57
C VAL A 43 -5.06 -11.33 3.89
N THR A 44 -3.87 -11.23 3.29
CA THR A 44 -2.77 -12.18 3.53
C THR A 44 -2.35 -12.20 4.99
N SER A 45 -2.25 -11.03 5.63
CA SER A 45 -1.87 -10.94 7.05
C SER A 45 -2.96 -11.49 7.98
N VAL A 46 -4.23 -11.33 7.58
CA VAL A 46 -5.39 -11.83 8.31
C VAL A 46 -5.42 -13.35 8.27
N VAL A 47 -5.21 -13.96 7.11
CA VAL A 47 -5.20 -15.43 6.97
C VAL A 47 -4.11 -16.05 7.85
N VAL A 48 -2.93 -15.43 7.91
CA VAL A 48 -1.82 -15.89 8.76
C VAL A 48 -2.15 -15.76 10.26
N HIS A 49 -2.77 -14.65 10.68
CA HIS A 49 -3.23 -14.49 12.07
C HIS A 49 -4.34 -15.48 12.45
N VAL A 50 -5.31 -15.71 11.55
CA VAL A 50 -6.42 -16.65 11.78
C VAL A 50 -5.88 -18.07 11.91
N SER A 51 -5.02 -18.50 11.00
CA SER A 51 -4.40 -19.83 11.07
C SER A 51 -3.55 -20.02 12.32
N SER A 52 -2.78 -19.01 12.74
CA SER A 52 -2.08 -19.02 14.03
C SER A 52 -3.06 -19.22 15.20
N GLY A 53 -4.13 -18.43 15.25
CA GLY A 53 -5.18 -18.57 16.27
C GLY A 53 -5.84 -19.95 16.27
N VAL A 54 -6.13 -20.52 15.09
CA VAL A 54 -6.69 -21.86 14.96
C VAL A 54 -5.73 -22.92 15.51
N ILE A 55 -4.44 -22.85 15.19
CA ILE A 55 -3.43 -23.77 15.73
C ILE A 55 -3.33 -23.65 17.25
N LEU A 56 -3.34 -22.42 17.79
CA LEU A 56 -3.33 -22.20 19.24
C LEU A 56 -4.56 -22.82 19.91
N VAL A 57 -5.74 -22.60 19.34
CA VAL A 57 -6.98 -23.17 19.86
C VAL A 57 -6.94 -24.70 19.81
N LEU A 58 -6.46 -25.29 18.72
CA LEU A 58 -6.27 -26.75 18.62
C LEU A 58 -5.31 -27.27 19.69
N ALA A 59 -4.20 -26.58 19.95
CA ALA A 59 -3.26 -26.94 21.01
C ALA A 59 -3.92 -26.92 22.40
N LEU A 60 -4.71 -25.87 22.69
CA LEU A 60 -5.45 -25.74 23.95
C LEU A 60 -6.56 -26.79 24.09
N VAL A 61 -7.30 -27.07 23.02
CA VAL A 61 -8.35 -28.09 23.00
C VAL A 61 -7.74 -29.48 23.22
N GLN A 62 -6.62 -29.80 22.58
CA GLN A 62 -5.93 -31.07 22.79
C GLN A 62 -5.44 -31.20 24.25
N PHE A 63 -4.86 -30.14 24.80
CA PHE A 63 -4.41 -30.11 26.19
C PHE A 63 -5.57 -30.28 27.18
N ALA A 64 -6.70 -29.59 26.95
CA ALA A 64 -7.89 -29.68 27.76
C ALA A 64 -8.57 -31.06 27.66
N ALA A 65 -8.66 -31.62 26.45
CA ALA A 65 -9.22 -32.94 26.20
C ALA A 65 -8.46 -34.03 26.98
N TRP A 66 -7.13 -33.96 27.02
CA TRP A 66 -6.31 -34.86 27.82
C TRP A 66 -6.58 -34.76 29.33
N TRP A 67 -6.89 -33.56 29.83
CA TRP A 67 -7.21 -33.35 31.25
C TRP A 67 -8.60 -33.92 31.62
N ILE A 68 -9.57 -33.79 30.73
CA ILE A 68 -10.96 -34.23 30.94
C ILE A 68 -11.10 -35.75 30.80
N ASP A 69 -10.51 -36.32 29.75
CA ASP A 69 -10.65 -37.74 29.43
C ASP A 69 -9.26 -38.36 29.26
N ARG A 70 -8.69 -38.84 30.37
CA ARG A 70 -7.35 -39.45 30.37
C ARG A 70 -7.40 -40.79 29.64
N PRO A 71 -6.71 -40.94 28.50
CA PRO A 71 -6.81 -42.16 27.71
C PRO A 71 -6.33 -43.38 28.50
N PRO A 72 -7.12 -44.46 28.59
CA PRO A 72 -6.68 -45.71 29.18
C PRO A 72 -5.59 -46.32 28.29
N GLY A 73 -4.36 -46.35 28.77
CA GLY A 73 -3.20 -46.83 28.00
C GLY A 73 -1.96 -45.95 28.11
N GLY A 74 -2.04 -44.80 28.78
CA GLY A 74 -0.85 -44.02 29.13
C GLY A 74 -0.04 -43.61 27.90
N ALA A 75 -0.68 -42.98 26.91
CA ALA A 75 0.07 -42.19 25.94
C ALA A 75 1.04 -41.30 26.71
N GLY A 76 2.34 -41.52 26.51
CA GLY A 76 3.37 -40.98 27.38
C GLY A 76 3.21 -39.48 27.52
N MET A 77 3.08 -38.98 28.75
CA MET A 77 2.79 -37.56 29.01
C MET A 77 3.77 -36.62 28.29
N GLY A 78 5.01 -37.06 28.09
CA GLY A 78 6.02 -36.33 27.31
C GLY A 78 5.69 -36.16 25.82
N LEU A 79 4.99 -37.11 25.19
CA LEU A 79 4.60 -37.00 23.78
C LEU A 79 3.54 -35.91 23.58
N LEU A 80 2.48 -35.93 24.40
CA LEU A 80 1.41 -34.92 24.35
C LEU A 80 1.94 -33.52 24.68
N VAL A 81 2.78 -33.41 25.71
CA VAL A 81 3.41 -32.14 26.09
C VAL A 81 4.34 -31.65 24.97
N GLY A 82 5.12 -32.55 24.36
CA GLY A 82 5.98 -32.23 23.22
C GLY A 82 5.20 -31.71 22.01
N ASP A 83 4.09 -32.36 21.65
CA ASP A 83 3.23 -31.94 20.54
C ASP A 83 2.52 -30.62 20.85
N THR A 84 2.03 -30.44 22.08
CA THR A 84 1.40 -29.17 22.52
C THR A 84 2.40 -28.01 22.45
N ILE A 85 3.63 -28.20 22.95
CA ILE A 85 4.68 -27.17 22.88
C ILE A 85 5.01 -26.84 21.42
N ARG A 86 5.13 -27.84 20.54
CA ARG A 86 5.37 -27.61 19.11
C ARG A 86 4.26 -26.79 18.46
N LEU A 87 3.00 -27.10 18.77
CA LEU A 87 1.85 -26.33 18.24
C LEU A 87 1.85 -24.88 18.76
N ILE A 88 2.16 -24.67 20.05
CA ILE A 88 2.29 -23.32 20.62
C ILE A 88 3.40 -22.53 19.93
N VAL A 89 4.59 -23.15 19.75
CA VAL A 89 5.73 -22.51 19.09
C VAL A 89 5.41 -22.20 17.63
N LEU A 90 4.81 -23.14 16.89
CA LEU A 90 4.37 -22.91 15.52
C LEU A 90 3.33 -21.78 15.43
N SER A 91 2.37 -21.76 16.36
CA SER A 91 1.40 -20.68 16.45
C SER A 91 2.07 -19.32 16.68
N ALA A 92 3.01 -19.23 17.62
CA ALA A 92 3.70 -17.98 17.93
C ALA A 92 4.57 -17.49 16.76
N LEU A 93 5.29 -18.40 16.10
CA LEU A 93 6.05 -18.11 14.89
C LEU A 93 5.14 -17.60 13.76
N LEU A 94 3.98 -18.23 13.59
CA LEU A 94 3.02 -17.85 12.56
C LEU A 94 2.38 -16.49 12.88
N TRP A 95 2.13 -16.20 14.15
CA TRP A 95 1.65 -14.89 14.59
C TRP A 95 2.68 -13.78 14.28
N ALA A 96 3.95 -14.01 14.63
CA ALA A 96 5.05 -13.10 14.33
C ALA A 96 5.22 -12.89 12.81
N ALA A 97 5.11 -13.95 12.00
CA ALA A 97 5.14 -13.85 10.55
C ALA A 97 3.98 -12.98 10.02
N GLY A 98 2.78 -13.12 10.59
CA GLY A 98 1.65 -12.26 10.27
C GLY A 98 1.90 -10.79 10.57
N ASP A 99 2.59 -10.48 11.67
CA ASP A 99 2.94 -9.10 12.05
C ASP A 99 4.03 -8.52 11.12
N VAL A 100 5.04 -9.33 10.75
CA VAL A 100 6.06 -8.97 9.76
C VAL A 100 5.44 -8.63 8.40
N ILE A 101 4.43 -9.38 7.96
CA ILE A 101 3.72 -9.10 6.69
C ILE A 101 3.05 -7.71 6.75
N LYS A 102 2.35 -7.39 7.85
CA LYS A 102 1.71 -6.06 8.04
C LYS A 102 2.74 -4.94 7.99
N LEU A 103 3.87 -5.13 8.67
CA LEU A 103 4.98 -4.18 8.67
C LEU A 103 5.58 -3.99 7.27
N MET A 104 5.79 -5.07 6.52
CA MET A 104 6.34 -5.01 5.17
C MET A 104 5.41 -4.27 4.19
N VAL A 105 4.09 -4.51 4.32
CA VAL A 105 3.07 -3.80 3.53
C VAL A 105 3.09 -2.31 3.86
N LYS A 106 3.14 -1.94 5.15
CA LYS A 106 3.24 -0.54 5.57
C LYS A 106 4.52 0.14 5.06
N THR A 107 5.63 -0.58 5.08
CA THR A 107 6.93 -0.06 4.59
C THR A 107 6.88 0.24 3.10
N HIS A 108 6.18 -0.57 2.29
CA HIS A 108 6.02 -0.29 0.86
C HIS A 108 5.26 1.03 0.62
N TYR A 109 4.26 1.33 1.44
CA TYR A 109 3.56 2.61 1.39
C TYR A 109 4.48 3.78 1.76
N ASP A 110 5.27 3.65 2.83
CA ASP A 110 6.18 4.71 3.27
C ASP A 110 7.29 4.98 2.24
N VAL A 111 7.80 3.93 1.57
CA VAL A 111 8.78 4.06 0.49
C VAL A 111 8.18 4.75 -0.74
N ARG A 112 6.92 4.45 -1.10
CA ARG A 112 6.22 5.14 -2.19
C ARG A 112 6.03 6.62 -1.86
N ALA A 113 5.58 6.94 -0.65
CA ALA A 113 5.44 8.32 -0.19
C ALA A 113 6.79 9.07 -0.18
N ALA A 114 7.87 8.42 0.25
CA ALA A 114 9.22 8.99 0.25
C ALA A 114 9.70 9.33 -1.17
N ARG A 115 9.40 8.49 -2.17
CA ARG A 115 9.74 8.77 -3.58
C ARG A 115 9.03 10.00 -4.11
N ILE A 116 7.74 10.17 -3.78
CA ILE A 116 6.95 11.34 -4.19
C ILE A 116 7.51 12.60 -3.55
N LEU A 117 7.86 12.55 -2.25
CA LEU A 117 8.45 13.68 -1.54
C LEU A 117 9.84 14.06 -2.10
N LEU A 118 10.68 13.07 -2.38
CA LEU A 118 11.99 13.30 -3.00
C LEU A 118 11.84 13.95 -4.38
N ALA A 119 10.94 13.43 -5.23
CA ALA A 119 10.66 14.03 -6.53
C ALA A 119 10.21 15.49 -6.41
N ARG A 120 9.38 15.81 -5.42
CA ARG A 120 8.94 17.18 -5.12
C ARG A 120 10.10 18.08 -4.70
N GLN A 121 10.95 17.62 -3.79
CA GLN A 121 12.12 18.39 -3.33
C GLN A 121 13.09 18.66 -4.48
N THR A 122 13.39 17.65 -5.29
CA THR A 122 14.25 17.81 -6.46
C THR A 122 13.64 18.79 -7.47
N TYR A 123 12.32 18.74 -7.69
CA TYR A 123 11.63 19.67 -8.57
C TYR A 123 11.68 21.12 -8.05
N MET A 124 11.48 21.34 -6.74
CA MET A 124 11.58 22.67 -6.13
C MET A 124 13.01 23.23 -6.18
N MET A 125 14.02 22.44 -5.81
CA MET A 125 15.43 22.84 -5.91
C MET A 125 15.83 23.17 -7.34
N ARG A 126 15.33 22.41 -8.30
CA ARG A 126 15.53 22.70 -9.71
C ARG A 126 14.88 24.02 -10.11
N ASN A 127 13.63 24.26 -9.74
CA ASN A 127 12.94 25.51 -10.06
C ASN A 127 13.65 26.73 -9.45
N ILE A 128 14.22 26.59 -8.26
CA ILE A 128 15.08 27.61 -7.66
C ILE A 128 16.32 27.83 -8.54
N GLY A 129 17.04 26.77 -8.95
CA GLY A 129 18.21 26.87 -9.83
C GLY A 129 17.91 27.46 -11.22
N VAL A 130 16.70 27.25 -11.74
CA VAL A 130 16.21 27.92 -12.96
C VAL A 130 15.94 29.40 -12.70
N ALA A 131 15.35 29.75 -11.55
CA ALA A 131 15.08 31.13 -11.17
C ALA A 131 16.35 31.95 -10.88
N THR A 132 17.41 31.32 -10.35
CA THR A 132 18.74 31.94 -10.18
C THR A 132 19.59 31.94 -11.44
N GLY A 133 19.13 31.31 -12.53
CA GLY A 133 19.83 31.29 -13.82
C GLY A 133 21.01 30.32 -13.90
N GLU A 134 21.23 29.48 -12.88
CA GLU A 134 22.27 28.44 -12.88
C GLU A 134 21.90 27.21 -13.71
N LEU A 135 20.59 26.96 -13.91
CA LEU A 135 20.08 25.83 -14.68
C LEU A 135 19.25 26.30 -15.87
N PRO A 136 19.37 25.66 -17.05
CA PRO A 136 18.52 25.97 -18.19
C PRO A 136 17.06 25.64 -17.88
N ALA A 137 16.16 26.58 -18.16
CA ALA A 137 14.73 26.36 -18.08
C ALA A 137 14.34 25.22 -19.04
N ILE A 138 13.90 24.09 -18.50
CA ILE A 138 13.27 23.08 -19.34
C ILE A 138 11.87 23.57 -19.68
N THR A 139 11.68 23.95 -20.94
CA THR A 139 10.39 24.36 -21.52
C THR A 139 9.40 23.19 -21.69
N GLN A 140 9.84 21.94 -21.48
CA GLN A 140 9.03 20.76 -21.73
C GLN A 140 8.94 19.84 -20.49
N PRO A 141 7.76 19.67 -19.86
CA PRO A 141 7.64 18.91 -18.62
C PRO A 141 8.14 17.46 -18.78
N PRO A 142 8.83 16.90 -17.76
CA PRO A 142 9.28 15.51 -17.79
C PRO A 142 8.06 14.59 -17.87
N GLY A 143 7.88 13.93 -19.02
CA GLY A 143 6.72 13.11 -19.34
C GLY A 143 6.10 13.42 -20.70
N ALA A 144 6.21 14.67 -21.19
CA ALA A 144 5.62 15.08 -22.47
C ALA A 144 6.20 14.32 -23.68
N ARG A 145 7.50 13.98 -23.64
CA ARG A 145 8.16 13.24 -24.72
C ARG A 145 7.61 11.82 -24.91
N ARG A 146 7.02 11.21 -23.88
CA ARG A 146 6.46 9.85 -23.96
C ARG A 146 5.02 9.83 -24.49
N ALA A 147 4.23 10.85 -24.16
CA ALA A 147 2.87 11.01 -24.68
C ALA A 147 2.85 11.35 -26.18
N ASP A 148 3.85 12.08 -26.67
CA ASP A 148 4.00 12.38 -28.10
C ASP A 148 4.35 11.14 -28.94
N ASP A 149 5.06 10.17 -28.36
CA ASP A 149 5.40 8.91 -29.04
C ASP A 149 4.16 7.98 -29.12
N ASP A 150 3.40 7.84 -28.04
CA ASP A 150 2.14 7.05 -28.04
C ASP A 150 1.08 7.64 -29.00
N ALA A 151 1.02 8.97 -29.14
CA ALA A 151 0.10 9.65 -30.05
C ALA A 151 0.48 9.49 -31.54
N ARG A 152 1.77 9.27 -31.84
CA ARG A 152 2.25 9.03 -33.21
C ARG A 152 1.96 7.61 -33.67
N ASP A 153 2.05 6.64 -32.78
CA ASP A 153 1.79 5.24 -33.11
C ASP A 153 0.29 4.93 -33.27
N GLY A 154 -0.59 5.63 -32.54
CA GLY A 154 -2.04 5.51 -32.69
C GLY A 154 -2.63 6.18 -33.96
N ALA A 155 -1.91 7.10 -34.59
CA ALA A 155 -2.34 7.78 -35.82
C ALA A 155 -1.95 7.03 -37.11
N ALA A 156 -1.18 5.95 -37.00
CA ALA A 156 -0.72 5.12 -38.12
C ALA A 156 -1.54 3.81 -38.29
N SER A 157 -2.67 3.67 -37.58
CA SER A 157 -3.58 2.51 -37.62
C SER A 157 -4.84 2.78 -38.43
#